data_AF-A0A2R6AAW5-F1
#
_entry.id   AF-A0A2R6AAW5-F1
#
_cell.length_a   1.000
_cell.length_b   1.000
_cell.length_c   1.000
_cell.angle_alpha   90.00
_cell.angle_beta   90.00
_cell.angle_gamma   90.00
#
_symmetry.space_group_name_H-M   'P 1'
#
loop_
_entity.id
_entity.type
_entity.pdbx_description
1 polymer ?
#
loop_
_entity_poly.entity_id
_entity_poly.type
_entity_poly.pdbx_seq_one_letter_code
_entity_poly.pdbx_strand_id
1 'polypeptide(L)'
;MSIRRILSRVSGREDTYSVLIETLKVDTSLPKSLDSEKESIDKRITDILEKLNPDLIYDILNQVKAGKLSSEVLQTLLPAFLELIKKYSEELKKERQKYDDLRKRVIEETRDLLQIRLPLLDFLSKRIPPENKELNARKTELQSFSEELQRVRSSVENVGAKLTELESKISALEKELIKFSPQKEQTSTAPATTNPISQTPPG
;
A
#
# COMPACT_ATOMS: atom_id res chain seq x y z
N MET A 1 -3.17 36.26 37.63
CA MET A 1 -3.86 36.74 36.41
C MET A 1 -4.35 35.54 35.62
N SER A 2 -5.53 35.61 34.99
CA SER A 2 -6.05 34.51 34.15
C SER A 2 -5.30 34.44 32.81
N ILE A 3 -4.96 33.22 32.37
CA ILE A 3 -4.32 32.95 31.07
C ILE A 3 -5.08 33.56 29.89
N ARG A 4 -6.41 33.61 29.95
CA ARG A 4 -7.23 34.26 28.90
C ARG A 4 -6.86 35.74 28.73
N ARG A 5 -6.66 36.46 29.84
CA ARG A 5 -6.24 37.88 29.82
C ARG A 5 -4.79 38.07 29.38
N ILE A 6 -3.92 37.10 29.66
CA ILE A 6 -2.51 37.15 29.22
C ILE A 6 -2.47 36.95 27.70
N LEU A 7 -3.12 35.89 27.21
CA LEU A 7 -3.18 35.58 25.79
C LEU A 7 -3.85 36.70 25.01
N SER A 8 -4.98 37.25 25.48
CA SER A 8 -5.66 38.33 24.77
C SER A 8 -4.86 39.63 24.69
N ARG A 9 -4.08 39.95 25.73
CA ARG A 9 -3.18 41.11 25.71
C ARG A 9 -2.00 40.92 24.75
N VAL A 10 -1.46 39.71 24.69
CA VAL A 10 -0.29 39.41 23.84
C VAL A 10 -0.69 39.27 22.37
N SER A 11 -1.83 38.65 22.08
CA SER A 11 -2.31 38.44 20.72
C SER A 11 -3.12 39.60 20.14
N GLY A 12 -3.61 40.49 21.01
CA GLY A 12 -4.59 41.52 20.65
C GLY A 12 -6.00 40.96 20.36
N ARG A 13 -6.27 39.67 20.64
CA ARG A 13 -7.58 39.05 20.39
C ARG A 13 -8.12 38.30 21.61
N GLU A 14 -9.37 38.56 21.96
CA GLU A 14 -10.01 37.94 23.13
C GLU A 14 -10.29 36.44 22.96
N ASP A 15 -10.38 35.95 21.72
CA ASP A 15 -10.70 34.57 21.37
C ASP A 15 -9.49 33.63 21.32
N THR A 16 -8.26 34.16 21.49
CA THR A 16 -7.01 33.38 21.29
C THR A 16 -6.98 32.11 22.11
N TYR A 17 -7.43 32.16 23.37
CA TYR A 17 -7.51 30.96 24.20
C TYR A 17 -8.44 29.90 23.60
N SER A 18 -9.63 30.32 23.15
CA SER A 18 -10.63 29.41 22.56
C SER A 18 -10.09 28.79 21.28
N VAL A 19 -9.41 29.57 20.44
CA VAL A 19 -8.75 29.07 19.21
C VAL A 19 -7.69 28.02 19.55
N LEU A 20 -6.83 28.25 20.55
CA LEU A 20 -5.80 27.29 20.93
C LEU A 20 -6.39 25.98 21.48
N ILE A 21 -7.47 26.06 22.26
CA ILE A 21 -8.18 24.86 22.75
C ILE A 21 -8.88 24.13 21.59
N GLU A 22 -9.44 24.87 20.62
CA GLU A 22 -10.09 24.31 19.44
C GLU A 22 -9.09 23.54 18.56
N THR A 23 -7.86 24.05 18.41
CA THR A 23 -6.78 23.36 17.68
C THR A 23 -6.41 22.00 18.28
N LEU A 24 -6.67 21.78 19.58
CA LEU A 24 -6.46 20.47 20.22
C LEU A 24 -7.54 19.45 19.88
N LYS A 25 -8.65 19.85 19.25
CA LYS A 25 -9.67 18.91 18.83
C LYS A 25 -9.12 17.92 17.81
N VAL A 26 -9.61 16.70 17.94
CA VAL A 26 -9.34 15.58 17.05
C VAL A 26 -10.64 14.92 16.66
N ASP A 27 -10.67 14.36 15.45
CA ASP A 27 -11.75 13.47 15.05
C ASP A 27 -11.52 12.11 15.70
N THR A 28 -12.23 11.85 16.79
CA THR A 28 -12.12 10.59 17.56
C THR A 28 -12.61 9.36 16.77
N SER A 29 -13.30 9.54 15.65
CA SER A 29 -13.73 8.43 14.79
C SER A 29 -12.70 8.04 13.74
N LEU A 30 -11.76 8.94 13.43
CA LEU A 30 -10.78 8.77 12.37
C LEU A 30 -9.89 7.53 12.55
N PRO A 31 -9.30 7.24 13.73
CA PRO A 31 -8.46 6.05 13.89
C PRO A 31 -9.22 4.75 13.55
N LYS A 32 -10.48 4.63 13.97
CA LYS A 32 -11.34 3.48 13.67
C LYS A 32 -11.66 3.35 12.18
N SER A 33 -11.88 4.48 11.51
CA SER A 33 -12.10 4.52 10.06
C SER A 33 -10.86 4.04 9.30
N LEU A 34 -9.67 4.55 9.67
CA LEU A 34 -8.39 4.14 9.09
C LEU A 34 -8.11 2.64 9.36
N ASP A 35 -8.43 2.15 10.56
CA ASP A 35 -8.26 0.73 10.92
C ASP A 35 -9.18 -0.16 10.09
N SER A 36 -10.45 0.24 9.88
CA SER A 36 -11.41 -0.49 9.06
C SER A 36 -10.98 -0.56 7.60
N GLU A 37 -10.45 0.53 7.06
CA GLU A 37 -9.92 0.57 5.70
C GLU A 37 -8.68 -0.34 5.56
N LYS A 38 -7.77 -0.29 6.52
CA LYS A 38 -6.63 -1.21 6.62
C LYS A 38 -7.08 -2.67 6.64
N GLU A 39 -8.10 -3.01 7.44
CA GLU A 39 -8.64 -4.38 7.50
C GLU A 39 -9.24 -4.83 6.16
N SER A 40 -9.92 -3.93 5.45
CA SER A 40 -10.44 -4.24 4.11
C SER A 40 -9.30 -4.59 3.14
N ILE A 41 -8.20 -3.84 3.18
CA ILE A 41 -7.02 -4.11 2.35
C ILE A 41 -6.38 -5.44 2.74
N ASP A 42 -6.17 -5.70 4.04
CA ASP A 42 -5.56 -6.94 4.52
C ASP A 42 -6.37 -8.19 4.14
N LYS A 43 -7.71 -8.10 4.25
CA LYS A 43 -8.62 -9.16 3.78
C LYS A 43 -8.47 -9.40 2.28
N ARG A 44 -8.35 -8.34 1.47
CA ARG A 44 -8.15 -8.50 0.03
C ARG A 44 -6.80 -9.08 -0.35
N ILE A 45 -5.74 -8.70 0.34
CA ILE A 45 -4.42 -9.33 0.17
C ILE A 45 -4.50 -10.82 0.50
N THR A 46 -5.18 -11.17 1.58
CA THR A 46 -5.39 -12.58 1.98
C THR A 46 -6.19 -13.34 0.93
N ASP A 47 -7.31 -12.79 0.46
CA ASP A 47 -8.12 -13.38 -0.62
C ASP A 47 -7.30 -13.62 -1.89
N ILE A 48 -6.44 -12.68 -2.27
CA ILE A 48 -5.56 -12.81 -3.45
C ILE A 48 -4.56 -13.95 -3.23
N LEU A 49 -3.90 -13.98 -2.06
CA LEU A 49 -2.92 -15.01 -1.72
C LEU A 49 -3.54 -16.41 -1.79
N GLU A 50 -4.73 -16.59 -1.21
CA GLU A 50 -5.44 -17.87 -1.20
C GLU A 50 -5.86 -18.32 -2.60
N LYS A 51 -6.39 -17.41 -3.42
CA LYS A 51 -6.89 -17.76 -4.75
C LYS A 51 -5.79 -17.92 -5.80
N LEU A 52 -4.73 -17.13 -5.69
CA LEU A 52 -3.56 -17.30 -6.56
C LEU A 52 -2.77 -18.54 -6.15
N ASN A 53 -2.64 -18.77 -4.84
CA ASN A 53 -1.82 -19.82 -4.23
C ASN A 53 -0.43 -19.92 -4.89
N PRO A 54 0.42 -18.89 -4.71
CA PRO A 54 1.69 -18.80 -5.41
C PRO A 54 2.62 -19.99 -5.11
N ASP A 55 2.57 -20.53 -3.89
CA ASP A 55 3.40 -21.65 -3.46
C ASP A 55 3.05 -22.93 -4.23
N LEU A 56 1.75 -23.21 -4.44
CA LEU A 56 1.31 -24.33 -5.26
C LEU A 56 1.79 -24.20 -6.72
N ILE A 57 1.71 -23.00 -7.30
CA ILE A 57 2.20 -22.76 -8.66
C ILE A 57 3.72 -23.01 -8.72
N TYR A 58 4.48 -22.53 -7.74
CA TYR A 58 5.92 -22.80 -7.63
C TYR A 58 6.23 -24.29 -7.54
N ASP A 59 5.48 -25.04 -6.72
CA ASP A 59 5.68 -26.47 -6.56
C ASP A 59 5.47 -27.22 -7.88
N ILE A 60 4.42 -26.86 -8.62
CA ILE A 60 4.16 -27.44 -9.95
C ILE A 60 5.35 -27.15 -10.89
N LEU A 61 5.81 -25.89 -10.94
CA LEU A 61 6.95 -25.51 -11.79
C LEU A 61 8.24 -26.26 -11.39
N ASN A 62 8.48 -26.44 -10.09
CA ASN A 62 9.65 -27.16 -9.58
C ASN A 62 9.57 -28.66 -9.89
N GLN A 63 8.38 -29.27 -9.85
CA GLN A 63 8.19 -30.66 -10.24
C GLN A 63 8.46 -30.89 -11.73
N VAL A 64 8.07 -29.94 -12.59
CA VAL A 64 8.40 -30.00 -14.04
C VAL A 64 9.90 -29.89 -14.25
N LYS A 65 10.58 -28.94 -13.60
CA LYS A 65 12.04 -28.79 -13.67
C LYS A 65 12.78 -30.04 -13.20
N ALA A 66 12.25 -30.72 -12.20
CA ALA A 66 12.80 -31.97 -11.67
C ALA A 66 12.46 -33.20 -12.53
N GLY A 67 11.72 -33.04 -13.65
CA GLY A 67 11.28 -34.14 -14.51
C GLY A 67 10.22 -35.06 -13.86
N LYS A 68 9.65 -34.66 -12.72
CA LYS A 68 8.62 -35.43 -12.00
C LYS A 68 7.21 -35.22 -12.58
N LEU A 69 7.00 -34.09 -13.25
CA LEU A 69 5.78 -33.78 -13.98
C LEU A 69 6.13 -33.54 -15.46
N SER A 70 5.32 -34.07 -16.37
CA SER A 70 5.54 -33.88 -17.81
C SER A 70 5.44 -32.40 -18.21
N SER A 71 6.29 -31.98 -19.15
CA SER A 71 6.21 -30.68 -19.79
C SER A 71 4.90 -30.47 -20.55
N GLU A 72 4.26 -31.53 -21.05
CA GLU A 72 2.94 -31.44 -21.72
C GLU A 72 1.83 -31.01 -20.77
N VAL A 73 1.88 -31.50 -19.52
CA VAL A 73 0.95 -31.09 -18.45
C VAL A 73 1.15 -29.60 -18.17
N LEU A 74 2.40 -29.14 -18.09
CA LEU A 74 2.68 -27.72 -17.90
C LEU A 74 2.18 -26.88 -19.07
N GLN A 75 2.38 -27.30 -20.33
CA GLN A 75 1.90 -26.57 -21.50
C GLN A 75 0.37 -26.42 -21.51
N THR A 76 -0.35 -27.40 -20.96
CA THR A 76 -1.82 -27.35 -20.83
C THR A 76 -2.25 -26.35 -19.73
N LEU A 77 -1.51 -26.29 -18.63
CA LEU A 77 -1.83 -25.42 -17.48
C LEU A 77 -1.29 -24.00 -17.63
N LEU A 78 -0.25 -23.80 -18.43
CA LEU A 78 0.49 -22.54 -18.56
C LEU A 78 -0.42 -21.36 -18.94
N PRO A 79 -1.35 -21.46 -19.91
CA PRO A 79 -2.26 -20.36 -20.22
C PRO A 79 -3.11 -19.95 -19.01
N ALA A 80 -3.61 -20.93 -18.25
CA ALA A 80 -4.42 -20.68 -17.06
C ALA A 80 -3.61 -20.01 -15.95
N PHE A 81 -2.36 -20.43 -15.72
CA PHE A 81 -1.48 -19.77 -14.74
C PHE A 81 -1.15 -18.33 -15.14
N LEU A 82 -0.84 -18.09 -16.41
CA LEU A 82 -0.56 -16.73 -16.91
C LEU A 82 -1.77 -15.81 -16.76
N GLU A 83 -2.98 -16.30 -17.06
CA GLU A 83 -4.21 -15.54 -16.88
C GLU A 83 -4.50 -15.26 -15.40
N LEU A 84 -4.34 -16.26 -14.54
CA LEU A 84 -4.55 -16.15 -13.09
C LEU A 84 -3.63 -15.10 -12.46
N ILE A 85 -2.34 -15.17 -12.82
CA ILE A 85 -1.33 -14.23 -12.33
C ILE A 85 -1.59 -12.83 -12.86
N LYS A 86 -1.87 -12.68 -14.15
CA LYS A 86 -2.21 -11.36 -14.72
C LYS A 86 -3.41 -10.74 -14.00
N LYS A 87 -4.46 -11.53 -13.76
CA LYS A 87 -5.65 -11.07 -13.05
C LYS A 87 -5.30 -10.57 -11.64
N TYR A 88 -4.61 -11.39 -10.85
CA TYR A 88 -4.30 -11.06 -9.47
C TYR A 88 -3.20 -10.01 -9.31
N SER A 89 -2.30 -9.87 -10.29
CA SER A 89 -1.35 -8.76 -10.40
C SER A 89 -2.09 -7.42 -10.55
N GLU A 90 -3.13 -7.36 -11.40
CA GLU A 90 -3.96 -6.16 -11.54
C GLU A 90 -4.85 -5.88 -10.32
N GLU A 91 -5.39 -6.91 -9.66
CA GLU A 91 -6.10 -6.72 -8.39
C GLU A 91 -5.16 -6.18 -7.30
N LEU A 92 -3.95 -6.73 -7.20
CA LEU A 92 -2.97 -6.31 -6.21
C LEU A 92 -2.50 -4.86 -6.42
N LYS A 93 -2.35 -4.40 -7.67
CA LYS A 93 -2.05 -2.99 -7.98
C LYS A 93 -3.12 -2.04 -7.45
N LYS A 94 -4.40 -2.43 -7.50
CA LYS A 94 -5.49 -1.61 -6.94
C LYS A 94 -5.40 -1.54 -5.42
N GLU A 95 -5.11 -2.65 -4.76
CA GLU A 95 -4.93 -2.67 -3.31
C GLU A 95 -3.67 -1.91 -2.88
N ARG A 96 -2.61 -1.92 -3.70
CA ARG A 96 -1.43 -1.08 -3.52
C ARG A 96 -1.75 0.41 -3.52
N GLN A 97 -2.54 0.86 -4.50
CA GLN A 97 -2.93 2.27 -4.56
C GLN A 97 -3.72 2.68 -3.31
N LYS A 98 -4.70 1.87 -2.89
CA LYS A 98 -5.47 2.13 -1.66
C LYS A 98 -4.57 2.16 -0.41
N TYR A 99 -3.61 1.24 -0.34
CA TYR A 99 -2.63 1.21 0.74
C TYR A 99 -1.80 2.50 0.78
N ASP A 100 -1.29 2.96 -0.36
CA ASP A 100 -0.48 4.17 -0.44
C ASP A 100 -1.29 5.42 -0.02
N ASP A 101 -2.56 5.50 -0.43
CA ASP A 101 -3.48 6.58 -0.04
C ASP A 101 -3.82 6.55 1.46
N LEU A 102 -4.07 5.36 2.02
CA LEU A 102 -4.27 5.16 3.45
C LEU A 102 -3.02 5.55 4.25
N ARG A 103 -1.86 5.05 3.84
CA ARG A 103 -0.57 5.31 4.49
C ARG A 103 -0.26 6.80 4.50
N LYS A 104 -0.52 7.50 3.40
CA LYS A 104 -0.35 8.95 3.30
C LYS A 104 -1.20 9.68 4.35
N ARG A 105 -2.50 9.36 4.46
CA ARG A 105 -3.39 9.94 5.48
C ARG A 105 -2.91 9.67 6.90
N VAL A 106 -2.49 8.45 7.21
CA VAL A 106 -1.93 8.10 8.53
C VAL A 106 -0.68 8.93 8.84
N ILE A 107 0.22 9.13 7.86
CA ILE A 107 1.43 9.94 8.03
C ILE A 107 1.08 11.41 8.26
N GLU A 108 0.13 11.96 7.50
CA GLU A 108 -0.34 13.33 7.65
C GLU A 108 -0.93 13.58 9.03
N GLU A 109 -1.83 12.71 9.49
CA GLU A 109 -2.41 12.82 10.84
C GLU A 109 -1.37 12.65 11.94
N THR A 110 -0.43 11.72 11.76
CA THR A 110 0.67 11.54 12.71
C THR A 110 1.54 12.81 12.77
N ARG A 111 1.80 13.43 11.62
CA ARG A 111 2.58 14.67 11.56
C ARG A 111 1.87 15.81 12.28
N ASP A 112 0.59 16.01 12.01
CA ASP A 112 -0.22 17.07 12.62
C ASP A 112 -0.30 16.90 14.14
N LEU A 113 -0.47 15.66 14.61
CA LEU A 113 -0.45 15.33 16.03
C LEU A 113 0.89 15.69 16.68
N LEU A 114 2.00 15.24 16.11
CA LEU A 114 3.34 15.42 16.68
C LEU A 114 3.86 16.87 16.58
N GLN A 115 3.54 17.58 15.50
CA GLN A 115 4.10 18.91 15.24
C GLN A 115 3.23 20.05 15.76
N ILE A 116 1.91 19.84 15.87
CA ILE A 116 0.97 20.91 16.23
C ILE A 116 0.31 20.61 17.57
N ARG A 117 -0.43 19.50 17.66
CA ARG A 117 -1.34 19.27 18.80
C ARG A 117 -0.61 18.93 20.09
N LEU A 118 0.38 18.03 20.07
CA LEU A 118 1.13 17.66 21.28
C LEU A 118 1.97 18.81 21.84
N PRO A 119 2.74 19.58 21.03
CA PRO A 119 3.46 20.75 21.54
C PRO A 119 2.52 21.82 22.10
N LEU A 120 1.37 22.06 21.44
CA LEU A 120 0.38 23.00 21.94
C LEU A 120 -0.23 22.53 23.27
N LEU A 121 -0.56 21.24 23.40
CA LEU A 121 -1.06 20.66 24.63
C LEU A 121 -0.04 20.82 25.77
N ASP A 122 1.24 20.56 25.53
CA ASP A 122 2.31 20.77 26.51
C ASP A 122 2.42 22.26 26.92
N PHE A 123 2.41 23.17 25.94
CA PHE A 123 2.45 24.60 26.18
C PHE A 123 1.31 25.07 27.09
N LEU A 124 0.08 24.61 26.80
CA LEU A 124 -1.14 24.94 27.53
C LEU A 124 -1.15 24.30 28.92
N SER A 125 -0.76 23.03 29.04
CA SER A 125 -0.72 22.29 30.31
C SER A 125 0.24 22.91 31.33
N LYS A 126 1.32 23.55 30.88
CA LYS A 126 2.29 24.25 31.75
C LYS A 126 1.79 25.61 32.27
N ARG A 127 0.76 26.19 31.67
CA ARG A 127 0.33 27.57 31.92
C ARG A 127 -1.11 27.69 32.41
N ILE A 128 -1.90 26.64 32.21
CA ILE A 128 -3.29 26.56 32.63
C ILE A 128 -3.35 25.70 33.90
N PRO A 129 -4.08 26.13 34.94
CA PRO A 129 -4.27 25.32 36.14
C PRO A 129 -4.86 23.94 35.83
N PRO A 130 -4.43 22.88 36.54
CA PRO A 130 -4.84 21.51 36.28
C PRO A 130 -6.33 21.26 36.54
N GLU A 131 -7.07 22.17 37.17
CA GLU A 131 -8.51 22.07 37.41
C GLU A 131 -9.34 22.49 36.17
N ASN A 132 -8.69 22.94 35.10
CA ASN A 132 -9.38 23.33 33.88
C ASN A 132 -9.98 22.11 33.16
N LYS A 133 -11.30 21.94 33.33
CA LYS A 133 -12.07 20.82 32.80
C LYS A 133 -11.95 20.67 31.28
N GLU A 134 -11.96 21.78 30.55
CA GLU A 134 -11.93 21.78 29.08
C GLU A 134 -10.58 21.30 28.55
N LEU A 135 -9.47 21.83 29.10
CA LEU A 135 -8.14 21.38 28.75
C LEU A 135 -7.90 19.91 29.11
N ASN A 136 -8.38 19.46 30.28
CA ASN A 136 -8.25 18.06 30.69
C ASN A 136 -9.05 17.10 29.80
N ALA A 137 -10.24 17.51 29.36
CA ALA A 137 -11.01 16.74 28.39
C ALA A 137 -10.23 16.59 27.08
N ARG A 138 -9.69 17.70 26.53
CA ARG A 138 -8.85 17.67 25.33
C ARG A 138 -7.59 16.84 25.50
N LYS A 139 -6.94 16.92 26.65
CA LYS A 139 -5.76 16.11 26.99
C LYS A 139 -6.08 14.62 26.91
N THR A 140 -7.19 14.21 27.52
CA THR A 140 -7.62 12.81 27.56
C THR A 140 -7.98 12.30 26.15
N GLU A 141 -8.75 13.08 25.39
CA GLU A 141 -9.08 12.77 24.00
C GLU A 141 -7.83 12.63 23.13
N LEU A 142 -6.88 13.57 23.24
CA LEU A 142 -5.66 13.56 22.45
C LEU A 142 -4.73 12.40 22.82
N GLN A 143 -4.67 12.01 24.08
CA GLN A 143 -3.94 10.82 24.53
C GLN A 143 -4.53 9.55 23.94
N SER A 144 -5.85 9.35 24.06
CA SER A 144 -6.54 8.19 23.47
C SER A 144 -6.36 8.16 21.95
N PHE A 145 -6.55 9.29 21.28
CA PHE A 145 -6.36 9.42 19.84
C PHE A 145 -4.92 9.10 19.42
N SER A 146 -3.93 9.58 20.18
CA SER A 146 -2.51 9.31 19.92
C SER A 146 -2.19 7.82 20.00
N GLU A 147 -2.70 7.14 21.03
CA GLU A 147 -2.49 5.70 21.21
C GLU A 147 -3.14 4.89 20.09
N GLU A 148 -4.40 5.22 19.73
CA GLU A 148 -5.12 4.56 18.64
C GLU A 148 -4.43 4.80 17.29
N LEU A 149 -4.05 6.03 16.98
CA LEU A 149 -3.36 6.37 15.73
C LEU A 149 -2.00 5.66 15.62
N GLN A 150 -1.25 5.55 16.72
CA GLN A 150 0.02 4.82 16.73
C GLN A 150 -0.19 3.33 16.46
N ARG A 151 -1.23 2.71 17.04
CA ARG A 151 -1.60 1.31 16.77
C ARG A 151 -1.97 1.11 15.30
N VAL A 152 -2.81 1.99 14.75
CA VAL A 152 -3.19 1.98 13.33
C VAL A 152 -1.95 2.10 12.45
N ARG A 153 -1.05 3.04 12.74
CA ARG A 153 0.19 3.23 11.98
C ARG A 153 1.05 1.98 11.93
N SER A 154 1.32 1.36 13.08
CA SER A 154 2.08 0.11 13.14
C SER A 154 1.38 -1.01 12.36
N SER A 155 0.06 -1.11 12.46
CA SER A 155 -0.71 -2.12 11.72
C SER A 155 -0.71 -1.88 10.20
N VAL A 156 -0.74 -0.62 9.75
CA VAL A 156 -0.65 -0.27 8.32
C VAL A 156 0.70 -0.70 7.76
N GLU A 157 1.81 -0.41 8.44
CA GLU A 157 3.15 -0.84 7.97
C GLU A 157 3.25 -2.38 7.85
N ASN A 158 2.60 -3.14 8.73
CA ASN A 158 2.53 -4.61 8.61
C ASN A 158 1.79 -5.05 7.33
N VAL A 159 0.69 -4.39 6.98
CA VAL A 159 -0.05 -4.66 5.73
C VAL A 159 0.81 -4.30 4.52
N GLY A 160 1.57 -3.20 4.58
CA GLY A 160 2.53 -2.83 3.55
C GLY A 160 3.61 -3.87 3.31
N ALA A 161 4.11 -4.50 4.38
CA ALA A 161 5.08 -5.58 4.28
C ALA A 161 4.49 -6.82 3.58
N LYS A 162 3.28 -7.25 3.98
CA LYS A 162 2.56 -8.37 3.31
C LYS A 162 2.33 -8.10 1.83
N LEU A 163 1.91 -6.88 1.50
CA LEU A 163 1.67 -6.45 0.13
C LEU A 163 2.95 -6.54 -0.71
N THR A 164 4.06 -5.99 -0.20
CA THR A 164 5.37 -6.04 -0.86
C THR A 164 5.85 -7.47 -1.07
N GLU A 165 5.66 -8.35 -0.08
CA GLU A 165 6.00 -9.77 -0.20
C GLU A 165 5.20 -10.44 -1.31
N LEU A 166 3.88 -10.23 -1.36
CA LEU A 166 3.00 -10.81 -2.38
C LEU A 166 3.31 -10.27 -3.78
N GLU A 167 3.58 -8.97 -3.93
CA GLU A 167 4.03 -8.36 -5.19
C GLU A 167 5.33 -9.02 -5.69
N SER A 168 6.27 -9.30 -4.78
CA SER A 168 7.52 -9.97 -5.09
C SER A 168 7.29 -11.42 -5.56
N LYS A 169 6.45 -12.18 -4.86
CA LYS A 169 6.07 -13.55 -5.24
C LYS A 169 5.42 -13.59 -6.62
N ILE A 170 4.46 -12.70 -6.89
CA ILE A 170 3.80 -12.59 -8.20
C ILE A 170 4.83 -12.27 -9.30
N SER A 171 5.66 -11.26 -9.09
CA SER A 171 6.66 -10.84 -10.09
C SER A 171 7.66 -11.96 -10.39
N ALA A 172 8.04 -12.75 -9.38
CA ALA A 172 8.94 -13.87 -9.56
C ALA A 172 8.23 -15.05 -10.27
N LEU A 173 6.95 -15.33 -9.98
CA LEU A 173 6.15 -16.32 -10.71
C LEU A 173 5.97 -15.94 -12.18
N GLU A 174 5.66 -14.68 -12.48
CA GLU A 174 5.56 -14.16 -13.84
C GLU A 174 6.85 -14.45 -14.63
N LYS A 175 8.00 -14.11 -14.04
CA LYS A 175 9.32 -14.36 -14.65
C LYS A 175 9.59 -15.85 -14.86
N GLU A 176 9.20 -16.71 -13.93
CA GLU A 176 9.39 -18.15 -14.07
C GLU A 176 8.50 -18.74 -15.17
N LEU A 177 7.22 -18.37 -15.23
CA LEU A 177 6.30 -18.89 -16.25
C LEU A 177 6.67 -18.46 -17.66
N ILE A 178 7.19 -17.24 -17.84
CA ILE A 178 7.65 -16.76 -19.15
C ILE A 178 8.77 -17.66 -19.71
N LYS A 179 9.58 -18.32 -18.86
CA LYS A 179 10.61 -19.28 -19.32
C LYS A 179 10.02 -20.56 -19.93
N PHE A 180 8.78 -20.89 -19.56
CA PHE A 180 8.06 -22.06 -20.07
C PHE A 180 7.10 -21.72 -21.22
N SER A 181 6.84 -20.43 -21.46
CA SER A 181 6.14 -19.98 -22.66
C SER A 181 6.97 -20.30 -23.88
N PRO A 182 6.41 -21.01 -24.89
CA PRO A 182 7.12 -21.20 -26.14
C PRO A 182 7.47 -19.81 -26.69
N GLN A 183 8.76 -19.51 -26.78
CA GLN A 183 9.22 -18.38 -27.58
C GLN A 183 8.63 -18.62 -28.97
N LYS A 184 7.72 -17.75 -29.42
CA LYS A 184 7.48 -17.63 -30.85
C LYS A 184 8.84 -17.26 -31.44
N GLU A 185 9.55 -18.25 -31.96
CA GLU A 185 10.61 -18.02 -32.92
C GLU A 185 10.03 -17.04 -33.94
N GLN A 186 10.58 -15.82 -33.95
CA GLN A 186 10.52 -15.01 -35.14
C GLN A 186 11.19 -15.86 -36.21
N THR A 187 10.38 -16.54 -37.03
CA THR A 187 10.80 -17.02 -38.34
C THR A 187 11.19 -15.78 -39.12
N SER A 188 12.45 -15.39 -38.96
CA SER A 188 13.12 -14.48 -39.86
C SER A 188 13.12 -15.19 -41.21
N THR A 189 12.15 -14.83 -42.06
CA THR A 189 12.15 -15.18 -43.47
C THR A 189 13.48 -14.74 -44.04
N ALA A 190 14.35 -15.71 -44.32
CA ALA A 190 15.55 -15.50 -45.10
C ALA A 190 15.14 -14.89 -46.45
N PRO A 191 15.84 -13.85 -46.95
CA PRO A 191 15.58 -13.35 -48.28
C PRO A 191 15.99 -14.41 -49.30
N ALA A 192 15.04 -14.76 -50.18
CA ALA A 192 15.31 -15.58 -51.35
C ALA A 192 16.39 -14.91 -52.21
N THR A 193 17.53 -15.56 -52.35
CA THR A 193 18.54 -15.28 -53.37
C THR A 193 17.97 -15.68 -54.73
N THR A 194 17.36 -14.74 -55.43
CA THR A 194 17.09 -14.88 -56.87
C THR A 194 18.37 -14.53 -57.65
N ASN A 195 19.03 -15.56 -58.17
CA ASN A 195 20.01 -15.47 -59.24
C ASN A 195 19.36 -14.84 -60.49
N PRO A 196 19.99 -13.86 -61.17
CA PRO A 196 19.59 -13.49 -62.52
C PRO A 196 20.13 -14.52 -63.53
N ILE A 197 19.20 -15.15 -64.24
CA ILE A 197 19.42 -16.03 -65.38
C ILE A 197 19.96 -15.21 -66.55
N SER A 198 21.10 -15.62 -67.10
CA SER A 198 21.63 -15.18 -68.39
C SER A 198 20.62 -15.48 -69.50
N GLN A 199 20.19 -14.43 -70.22
CA GLN A 199 19.47 -14.57 -71.48
C GLN A 199 20.38 -14.09 -72.61
N THR A 200 20.85 -15.05 -73.43
CA THR A 200 21.19 -14.84 -74.83
C THR A 200 19.92 -15.01 -75.68
N PRO A 201 19.65 -14.15 -76.67
CA PRO A 201 18.72 -14.46 -77.74
C PRO A 201 19.44 -14.84 -79.04
N PRO A 202 18.80 -15.65 -79.91
CA PRO A 202 19.33 -16.04 -81.22
C PRO A 202 18.95 -15.02 -82.31
N GLY A 203 19.81 -14.89 -83.32
CA GLY A 203 19.60 -14.07 -84.52
C GLY A 203 20.90 -13.57 -85.12
#